data_AF-A0A2H0J5X2-F1
#
_entry.id   AF-A0A2H0J5X2-F1
#
_cell.length_a   1.000
_cell.length_b   1.000
_cell.length_c   1.000
_cell.angle_alpha   90.00
_cell.angle_beta   90.00
_cell.angle_gamma   90.00
#
_symmetry.space_group_name_H-M   'P 1'
#
loop_
_entity.id
_entity.type
_entity.pdbx_description
1 polymer ?
#
loop_
_entity_poly.entity_id
_entity_poly.type
_entity_poly.pdbx_seq_one_letter_code
_entity_poly.pdbx_strand_id
1 'polypeptide(L)' 'MNWNSWPEFFNMGGYAFYVWGSYGVTAVLIVGELLLLRSHRQKALTLAKRTVKYGKVEKDES' A
#
# COMPACT_ATOMS: atom_id res chain seq x y z
N MET A 1 13.02 -32.79 21.23
CA MET A 1 12.67 -32.22 19.91
C MET A 1 12.87 -30.71 20.00
N ASN A 2 14.12 -30.25 19.85
CA ASN A 2 14.48 -28.84 20.00
C ASN A 2 14.62 -28.23 18.60
N TRP A 3 13.56 -27.55 18.17
CA TRP A 3 13.57 -26.67 17.01
C TRP A 3 14.27 -25.37 17.42
N ASN A 4 15.62 -25.40 17.46
CA ASN A 4 16.37 -24.33 18.10
C ASN A 4 16.95 -23.28 17.15
N SER A 5 16.66 -23.33 15.85
CA SER A 5 17.50 -22.53 14.98
C SER A 5 16.82 -22.08 13.69
N TRP A 6 16.44 -20.80 13.73
CA TRP A 6 16.20 -19.91 12.60
C TRP A 6 17.22 -20.07 11.45
N PRO A 7 18.53 -20.29 11.70
CA PRO A 7 19.49 -20.55 10.63
C PRO A 7 19.12 -21.76 9.74
N GLU A 8 18.55 -22.84 10.29
CA GLU A 8 18.23 -24.07 9.56
C GLU A 8 17.07 -23.84 8.60
N PHE A 9 16.16 -22.92 8.92
CA PHE A 9 15.12 -22.47 8.01
C PHE A 9 15.68 -21.77 6.78
N PHE A 10 16.69 -20.92 6.96
CA PHE A 10 17.39 -20.27 5.83
C PHE A 10 18.31 -21.25 5.08
N ASN A 11 18.87 -22.25 5.78
CA ASN A 11 19.76 -23.27 5.23
C ASN A 11 19.04 -24.52 4.68
N MET A 12 17.70 -24.53 4.56
CA MET A 12 16.94 -25.56 3.83
C MET A 12 17.17 -25.46 2.31
N GLY A 13 18.41 -25.65 1.86
CA GLY A 13 18.76 -26.02 0.48
C GLY A 13 18.12 -25.20 -0.66
N GLY A 14 17.87 -23.90 -0.46
CA GLY A 14 17.33 -23.00 -1.49
C GLY A 14 15.82 -22.71 -1.43
N TYR A 15 15.03 -23.46 -0.65
CA TYR A 15 13.57 -23.23 -0.56
C TYR A 15 13.19 -21.96 0.21
N ALA A 16 14.00 -21.58 1.20
CA ALA A 16 13.79 -20.36 1.97
C ALA A 16 13.75 -19.12 1.07
N PHE A 17 14.61 -19.08 0.05
CA PHE A 17 14.70 -17.96 -0.88
C PHE A 17 13.44 -17.82 -1.74
N TYR A 18 12.82 -18.94 -2.13
CA TYR A 18 11.53 -18.93 -2.84
C TYR A 18 10.40 -18.41 -1.95
N VAL A 19 10.31 -18.91 -0.72
CA VAL A 19 9.26 -18.49 0.23
C VAL A 19 9.41 -16.99 0.52
N TRP A 20 10.57 -16.56 0.99
CA TRP A 20 10.84 -15.16 1.30
C TRP A 20 10.78 -14.26 0.06
N GLY A 21 11.16 -14.76 -1.11
CA GLY A 21 11.00 -14.07 -2.38
C GLY A 21 9.54 -13.81 -2.72
N SER A 22 8.66 -14.81 -2.63
CA SER A 22 7.21 -14.65 -2.84
C SER A 22 6.60 -13.67 -1.83
N TYR A 23 6.93 -13.80 -0.54
CA TYR A 23 6.48 -12.84 0.49
C TYR A 23 7.01 -11.42 0.22
N GLY A 24 8.24 -11.29 -0.24
CA GLY A 24 8.83 -10.01 -0.65
C GLY A 24 8.11 -9.38 -1.83
N VAL A 25 7.81 -10.15 -2.88
CA VAL A 25 7.05 -9.68 -4.04
C VAL A 25 5.64 -9.24 -3.61
N THR A 26 4.95 -10.02 -2.78
CA THR A 26 3.64 -9.63 -2.25
C THR A 26 3.71 -8.35 -1.43
N ALA A 27 4.71 -8.20 -0.55
CA ALA A 27 4.93 -6.99 0.24
C ALA A 27 5.19 -5.77 -0.65
N VAL A 28 6.00 -5.92 -1.71
CA VAL A 28 6.28 -4.85 -2.68
C VAL A 28 5.01 -4.42 -3.41
N LEU A 29 4.16 -5.38 -3.84
CA LEU A 29 2.88 -5.07 -4.48
C LEU A 29 1.94 -4.32 -3.53
N ILE A 30 1.83 -4.76 -2.28
CA ILE A 30 1.01 -4.08 -1.26
C ILE A 30 1.49 -2.66 -1.00
N VAL A 31 2.81 -2.47 -0.85
CA VAL A 31 3.41 -1.14 -0.65
C VAL A 31 3.19 -0.26 -1.87
N GLY A 32 3.36 -0.80 -3.09
CA GLY A 32 3.07 -0.11 -4.34
C GLY A 32 1.63 0.37 -4.38
N GLU A 33 0.68 -0.52 -4.12
CA GLU A 33 -0.75 -0.19 -4.11
C GLU A 33 -1.09 0.85 -3.03
N LEU A 34 -0.49 0.75 -1.83
CA LEU A 34 -0.65 1.75 -0.78
C LEU A 34 -0.15 3.13 -1.21
N LEU A 35 0.99 3.21 -1.90
CA LEU A 35 1.54 4.48 -2.41
C LEU A 35 0.64 5.07 -3.50
N LEU A 36 0.20 4.24 -4.44
CA LEU A 36 -0.76 4.60 -5.50
C LEU A 36 -2.07 5.10 -4.91
N LEU A 37 -2.64 4.38 -3.94
CA LEU A 37 -3.87 4.74 -3.25
C LEU A 37 -3.71 6.04 -2.45
N ARG A 38 -2.56 6.27 -1.81
CA ARG A 38 -2.26 7.52 -1.11
C ARG A 38 -2.22 8.69 -2.09
N SER A 39 -1.62 8.50 -3.26
CA SER A 39 -1.60 9.50 -4.34
C SER A 39 -3.00 9.77 -4.89
N HIS A 40 -3.80 8.73 -5.10
CA HIS A 40 -5.17 8.85 -5.59
C HIS A 40 -6.09 9.57 -4.60
N ARG A 41 -5.93 9.32 -3.29
CA ARG A 41 -6.67 10.05 -2.24
C ARG A 41 -6.44 11.56 -2.29
N GLN A 42 -5.21 12.00 -2.54
CA GLN A 42 -4.92 13.44 -2.66
C GLN A 42 -5.62 14.08 -3.88
N LYS A 43 -5.71 13.35 -4.99
CA LYS A 43 -6.43 13.80 -6.18
C LYS A 43 -7.94 13.88 -5.94
N ALA A 44 -8.53 12.88 -5.29
CA ALA A 44 -9.96 12.87 -4.97
C ALA A 44 -10.37 14.01 -4.02
N LEU A 45 -9.56 14.29 -2.99
CA LEU A 45 -9.81 15.41 -2.08
C LEU A 45 -9.72 16.77 -2.78
N THR A 46 -8.81 16.92 -3.74
CA THR A 46 -8.68 18.16 -4.51
C THR A 46 -9.91 18.40 -5.39
N LEU A 47 -10.49 17.35 -5.96
CA LEU A 47 -11.72 17.43 -6.76
C LEU A 47 -12.95 17.72 -5.89
N ALA A 48 -13.09 17.05 -4.75
CA ALA A 48 -14.19 17.29 -3.81
C ALA A 48 -14.18 18.72 -3.23
N LYS A 49 -13.00 19.31 -2.99
CA LYS A 49 -12.90 20.71 -2.56
C LYS A 49 -13.36 21.70 -3.63
N ARG A 50 -13.22 21.36 -4.91
CA ARG A 50 -13.68 22.23 -6.02
C ARG A 50 -15.20 22.25 -6.10
N THR A 51 -15.87 21.11 -6.07
CA THR A 51 -17.34 21.05 -6.14
C THR A 51 -18.01 21.78 -4.98
N VAL A 52 -17.48 21.64 -3.75
CA VAL A 52 -17.99 22.38 -2.58
C VAL A 52 -17.76 23.89 -2.71
N LYS A 53 -16.65 24.32 -3.31
CA LYS A 53 -16.37 25.75 -3.51
C LYS A 53 -17.34 26.39 -4.50
N TYR A 54 -17.65 25.73 -5.62
CA TYR A 54 -18.60 26.25 -6.60
C TYR A 54 -20.04 26.29 -6.07
N GLY A 55 -20.48 25.26 -5.34
CA GLY A 55 -21.81 25.26 -4.72
C GLY A 55 -22.00 26.32 -3.62
N LYS A 56 -20.90 26.88 -3.10
CA LYS A 56 -20.94 27.96 -2.11
C LYS A 56 -20.97 29.34 -2.75
N VAL A 57 -20.40 29.51 -3.95
CA VAL A 57 -20.41 30.77 -4.70
C VAL A 57 -21.82 31.07 -5.24
N GLU A 58 -22.54 30.06 -5.73
CA GLU A 58 -23.94 30.20 -6.19
C GLU A 58 -24.88 30.69 -5.08
N LYS A 59 -24.63 30.26 -3.83
CA LYS A 59 -25.50 30.53 -2.69
C LYS A 59 -25.22 31.88 -2.00
N ASP A 60 -24.09 32.51 -2.31
CA ASP A 60 -23.73 33.85 -1.82
C ASP A 60 -24.27 34.96 -2.76
N GLU A 61 -24.71 34.59 -3.99
CA GLU A 61 -25.21 35.51 -5.01
C GLU A 61 -26.76 35.64 -5.04
N SER A 62 -27.49 34.79 -4.30
CA SER A 62 -28.96 34.84 -4.15
C SER A 62 -29.40 35.36 -2.78
#